data_AF-A0A1U6J271-F1
#
_entry.id   AF-A0A1U6J271-F1
#
_cell.length_a   1.000
_cell.length_b   1.000
_cell.length_c   1.000
_cell.angle_alpha   90.00
_cell.angle_beta   90.00
_cell.angle_gamma   90.00
#
_symmetry.space_group_name_H-M   'P 1'
#
loop_
_entity.id
_entity.type
_entity.pdbx_description
1 polymer ?
#
loop_
_entity_poly.entity_id
_entity_poly.type
_entity_poly.pdbx_seq_one_letter_code
_entity_poly.pdbx_strand_id
1 'polypeptide(L)'
;MDLLREIFRTQPDGQTFVKFGVAHISILLISILVCILIINFKKDLKENKKLGTRVKNTIAITLIMQQVILYIWYVVSGYRVLEEGLPLYNCRVSIICLAIGLLINNKKLKTLAVYWGGFGAVFALLLPGTDPFAFPHYTKISYFIGHMFLIWGVIYVLSVDELKLSAKNLEGILIFTNIYHIIVFFVDNVIGANYCYLIKSPITLAIMPQFLYTFIAMMVFNVAIILSYIVIKKLSNIEIIEENIEDENSITLITMK
;
A
#
# COMPACT_ATOMS: atom_id res chain seq x y z
N MET A 1 -0.17 10.64 31.23
CA MET A 1 -0.52 9.20 31.24
C MET A 1 -1.82 8.94 30.49
N ASP A 2 -2.76 9.89 30.48
CA ASP A 2 -4.11 9.71 29.90
C ASP A 2 -4.11 9.61 28.37
N LEU A 3 -3.28 10.40 27.67
CA LEU A 3 -3.18 10.34 26.20
C LEU A 3 -2.68 8.97 25.69
N LEU A 4 -1.68 8.37 26.34
CA LEU A 4 -1.20 7.04 25.96
C LEU A 4 -2.27 5.97 26.19
N ARG A 5 -3.02 6.07 27.29
CA ARG A 5 -4.15 5.18 27.55
C ARG A 5 -5.25 5.35 26.51
N GLU A 6 -5.53 6.58 26.09
CA GLU A 6 -6.48 6.86 25.02
C GLU A 6 -6.01 6.25 23.69
N ILE A 7 -4.77 6.50 23.28
CA ILE A 7 -4.21 6.01 22.00
C ILE A 7 -4.15 4.48 21.94
N PHE A 8 -3.87 3.79 23.04
CA PHE A 8 -3.68 2.34 23.10
C PHE A 8 -4.78 1.57 23.86
N ARG A 9 -5.96 2.18 24.03
CA ARG A 9 -7.10 1.53 24.72
C ARG A 9 -7.49 0.21 24.06
N THR A 10 -8.04 -0.70 24.84
CA THR A 10 -8.37 -2.07 24.37
C THR A 10 -9.85 -2.28 24.12
N GLN A 11 -10.71 -1.42 24.68
CA GLN A 11 -12.16 -1.49 24.51
C GLN A 11 -12.59 -0.70 23.26
N PRO A 12 -13.28 -1.34 22.30
CA PRO A 12 -13.82 -0.66 21.13
C PRO A 12 -14.86 0.40 21.51
N ASP A 13 -14.84 1.54 20.80
CA ASP A 13 -15.84 2.59 21.00
C ASP A 13 -17.10 2.38 20.15
N GLY A 14 -17.08 1.40 19.24
CA GLY A 14 -18.18 1.13 18.30
C GLY A 14 -18.32 2.18 17.19
N GLN A 15 -17.37 3.10 17.07
CA GLN A 15 -17.40 4.19 16.08
C GLN A 15 -16.48 3.91 14.89
N THR A 16 -17.05 4.00 13.69
CA THR A 16 -16.30 3.96 12.44
C THR A 16 -15.69 5.33 12.12
N PHE A 17 -14.61 5.33 11.33
CA PHE A 17 -14.01 6.59 10.87
C PHE A 17 -14.97 7.33 9.92
N VAL A 18 -15.15 8.64 10.13
CA VAL A 18 -16.01 9.48 9.29
C VAL A 18 -15.38 9.67 7.91
N LYS A 19 -15.90 8.93 6.93
CA LYS A 19 -15.46 9.04 5.53
C LYS A 19 -15.81 10.42 4.97
N PHE A 20 -14.85 11.02 4.27
CA PHE A 20 -14.96 12.33 3.61
C PHE A 20 -15.24 13.52 4.55
N GLY A 21 -15.05 13.36 5.87
CA GLY A 21 -14.96 14.49 6.79
C GLY A 21 -13.63 15.24 6.66
N VAL A 22 -13.50 16.38 7.36
CA VAL A 22 -12.31 17.25 7.30
C VAL A 22 -11.00 16.47 7.47
N ALA A 23 -10.92 15.62 8.50
CA ALA A 23 -9.73 14.80 8.75
C ALA A 23 -9.40 13.85 7.59
N HIS A 24 -10.40 13.20 6.99
CA HIS A 24 -10.21 12.31 5.85
C HIS A 24 -9.68 13.06 4.63
N ILE A 25 -10.29 14.20 4.32
CA ILE A 25 -9.88 15.03 3.19
C ILE A 25 -8.46 15.56 3.41
N SER A 26 -8.12 16.00 4.61
CA SER A 26 -6.74 16.40 4.94
C SER A 26 -5.73 15.27 4.71
N ILE A 27 -6.04 14.04 5.13
CA ILE A 27 -5.19 12.86 4.90
C ILE A 27 -4.99 12.60 3.41
N LEU A 28 -6.07 12.65 2.62
CA LEU A 28 -5.99 12.44 1.16
C LEU A 28 -5.15 13.53 0.49
N LEU A 29 -5.36 14.80 0.85
CA LEU A 29 -4.59 15.93 0.30
C LEU A 29 -3.11 15.83 0.64
N ILE A 30 -2.76 15.48 1.89
CA ILE A 30 -1.36 15.26 2.30
C ILE A 30 -0.76 14.09 1.52
N SER A 31 -1.51 12.99 1.38
CA SER A 31 -1.05 11.82 0.63
C SER A 31 -0.72 12.17 -0.81
N ILE A 32 -1.60 12.92 -1.49
CA ILE A 32 -1.42 13.37 -2.88
C ILE A 32 -0.25 14.36 -2.98
N LEU A 33 -0.18 15.34 -2.07
CA LEU A 33 0.88 16.34 -2.06
C LEU A 33 2.25 15.68 -2.00
N VAL A 34 2.45 14.72 -1.10
CA VAL A 34 3.76 14.04 -0.97
C VAL A 34 4.07 13.16 -2.18
N CYS A 35 3.07 12.51 -2.81
CA CYS A 35 3.29 11.83 -4.09
C CYS A 35 3.81 12.79 -5.16
N ILE A 36 3.18 13.97 -5.30
CA ILE A 36 3.59 15.01 -6.25
C ILE A 36 5.02 15.49 -5.95
N LEU A 37 5.35 15.73 -4.67
CA LEU A 37 6.69 16.13 -4.27
C LEU A 37 7.74 15.07 -4.64
N ILE A 38 7.49 13.78 -4.39
CA ILE A 38 8.43 12.71 -4.76
C ILE A 38 8.68 12.70 -6.27
N ILE A 39 7.62 12.86 -7.08
CA ILE A 39 7.72 12.87 -8.54
C ILE A 39 8.50 14.11 -9.04
N ASN A 40 8.15 15.31 -8.55
CA ASN A 40 8.77 16.55 -8.97
C ASN A 40 10.26 16.62 -8.60
N PHE A 41 10.62 16.08 -7.42
CA PHE A 41 11.99 16.07 -6.93
C PHE A 41 12.73 14.75 -7.25
N LYS A 42 12.21 13.90 -8.16
CA LYS A 42 12.81 12.59 -8.47
C LYS A 42 14.28 12.67 -8.92
N LYS A 43 14.63 13.70 -9.72
CA LYS A 43 16.01 13.95 -10.19
C LYS A 43 16.94 14.26 -9.02
N ASP A 44 16.54 15.18 -8.14
CA ASP A 44 17.30 15.53 -6.93
C ASP A 44 17.45 14.34 -5.98
N LEU A 45 16.40 13.54 -5.79
CA LEU A 45 16.44 12.34 -4.95
C LEU A 45 17.41 11.28 -5.51
N LYS A 46 17.54 11.18 -6.83
CA LYS A 46 18.44 10.26 -7.52
C LYS A 46 19.90 10.73 -7.48
N GLU A 47 20.15 12.00 -7.79
CA GLU A 47 21.49 12.58 -7.88
C GLU A 47 22.10 12.82 -6.49
N ASN A 48 21.29 13.32 -5.55
CA ASN A 48 21.71 13.51 -4.17
C ASN A 48 21.50 12.23 -3.36
N LYS A 49 22.48 11.31 -3.44
CA LYS A 49 22.45 10.01 -2.74
C LYS A 49 22.13 10.10 -1.25
N LYS A 50 22.58 11.16 -0.57
CA LYS A 50 22.31 11.37 0.86
C LYS A 50 20.84 11.68 1.11
N LEU A 51 20.24 12.56 0.31
CA LEU A 51 18.82 12.89 0.39
C LEU A 51 17.95 11.69 0.00
N GLY A 52 18.23 11.04 -1.13
CA GLY A 52 17.50 9.83 -1.58
C GLY A 52 17.53 8.73 -0.53
N THR A 53 18.71 8.43 0.03
CA THR A 53 18.83 7.42 1.10
C THR A 53 18.05 7.80 2.36
N ARG A 54 18.03 9.09 2.74
CA ARG A 54 17.25 9.57 3.88
C ARG A 54 15.75 9.39 3.66
N VAL A 55 15.23 9.79 2.50
CA VAL A 55 13.81 9.63 2.16
C VAL A 55 13.45 8.15 2.13
N LYS A 56 14.23 7.33 1.41
CA LYS A 56 14.08 5.88 1.33
C LYS A 56 14.02 5.22 2.72
N ASN A 57 14.99 5.53 3.59
CA ASN A 57 15.07 4.94 4.92
C ASN A 57 13.93 5.45 5.81
N THR A 58 13.52 6.72 5.69
CA THR A 58 12.37 7.27 6.42
C THR A 58 11.10 6.51 6.06
N ILE A 59 10.90 6.23 4.77
CA ILE A 59 9.76 5.43 4.32
C ILE A 59 9.82 4.02 4.92
N ALA A 60 10.92 3.32 4.74
CA ALA A 60 11.06 1.94 5.20
C ALA A 60 10.94 1.79 6.73
N ILE A 61 11.61 2.67 7.49
CA ILE A 61 11.57 2.64 8.96
C ILE A 61 10.18 2.96 9.46
N THR A 62 9.49 3.96 8.88
CA THR A 62 8.12 4.28 9.29
C THR A 62 7.17 3.11 9.06
N LEU A 63 7.28 2.45 7.90
CA LEU A 63 6.49 1.25 7.56
C LEU A 63 6.72 0.10 8.55
N ILE A 64 7.97 -0.13 8.99
CA ILE A 64 8.30 -1.15 10.00
C ILE A 64 7.78 -0.74 11.37
N MET A 65 8.11 0.46 11.83
CA MET A 65 7.74 0.96 13.15
C MET A 65 6.23 0.93 13.34
N GLN A 66 5.47 1.39 12.34
CA GLN A 66 4.02 1.41 12.46
C GLN A 66 3.45 -0.01 12.63
N GLN A 67 4.02 -0.99 11.92
CA GLN A 67 3.58 -2.38 11.92
C GLN A 67 3.96 -3.12 13.20
N VAL A 68 5.18 -2.87 13.70
CA VAL A 68 5.67 -3.44 14.96
C VAL A 68 4.80 -2.98 16.12
N ILE A 69 4.54 -1.68 16.23
CA ILE A 69 3.69 -1.14 17.31
C ILE A 69 2.26 -1.68 17.18
N LEU A 70 1.74 -1.85 15.95
CA LEU A 70 0.40 -2.41 15.73
C LEU A 70 0.31 -3.86 16.24
N TYR A 71 1.29 -4.70 15.91
CA TYR A 71 1.32 -6.09 16.36
C TYR A 71 1.57 -6.23 17.85
N ILE A 72 2.43 -5.39 18.43
CA ILE A 72 2.60 -5.31 19.88
C ILE A 72 1.24 -5.00 20.53
N TRP A 73 0.50 -4.02 19.99
CA TRP A 73 -0.81 -3.68 20.53
C TRP A 73 -1.81 -4.85 20.41
N TYR A 74 -1.91 -5.53 19.27
CA TYR A 74 -2.79 -6.71 19.15
C TYR A 74 -2.44 -7.79 20.20
N VAL A 75 -1.16 -8.13 20.34
CA VAL A 75 -0.69 -9.16 21.28
C VAL A 75 -0.94 -8.75 22.74
N VAL A 76 -0.59 -7.52 23.11
CA VAL A 76 -0.72 -7.02 24.50
C VAL A 76 -2.18 -6.80 24.90
N SER A 77 -3.01 -6.29 23.97
CA SER A 77 -4.44 -6.06 24.24
C SER A 77 -5.26 -7.34 24.25
N GLY A 78 -4.77 -8.41 23.60
CA GLY A 78 -5.56 -9.62 23.35
C GLY A 78 -6.72 -9.40 22.37
N TYR A 79 -6.81 -8.22 21.73
CA TYR A 79 -7.90 -7.90 20.82
C TYR A 79 -7.75 -8.70 19.52
N ARG A 80 -8.64 -9.67 19.30
CA ARG A 80 -8.78 -10.44 18.04
C ARG A 80 -7.44 -10.82 17.40
N VAL A 81 -6.52 -11.37 18.20
CA VAL A 81 -5.11 -11.57 17.82
C VAL A 81 -4.99 -12.45 16.58
N LEU A 82 -5.85 -13.47 16.46
CA LEU A 82 -5.82 -14.39 15.32
C LEU A 82 -6.60 -13.83 14.13
N GLU A 83 -7.71 -13.14 14.38
CA GLU A 83 -8.64 -12.70 13.34
C GLU A 83 -8.24 -11.38 12.67
N GLU A 84 -7.54 -10.52 13.42
CA GLU A 84 -7.11 -9.19 12.95
C GLU A 84 -5.60 -8.96 13.13
N GLY A 85 -4.92 -9.74 13.98
CA GLY A 85 -3.54 -9.51 14.39
C GLY A 85 -2.46 -10.17 13.53
N LEU A 86 -2.80 -11.03 12.57
CA LEU A 86 -1.83 -11.69 11.69
C LEU A 86 -1.44 -10.79 10.50
N PRO A 87 -0.25 -10.99 9.89
CA PRO A 87 0.20 -10.29 8.69
C PRO A 87 -0.45 -10.81 7.40
N LEU A 88 -1.71 -11.25 7.44
CA LEU A 88 -2.34 -11.96 6.31
C LEU A 88 -3.09 -11.04 5.33
N TYR A 89 -3.31 -9.77 5.68
CA TYR A 89 -3.79 -8.77 4.71
C TYR A 89 -2.73 -8.45 3.65
N ASN A 90 -3.13 -8.42 2.38
CA ASN A 90 -2.23 -8.05 1.27
C ASN A 90 -1.47 -6.74 1.53
N CYS A 91 -2.13 -5.72 2.12
CA CYS A 91 -1.46 -4.46 2.45
C CYS A 91 -0.38 -4.61 3.53
N ARG A 92 -0.59 -5.44 4.56
CA ARG A 92 0.40 -5.70 5.61
C ARG A 92 1.61 -6.45 5.07
N VAL A 93 1.39 -7.45 4.22
CA VAL A 93 2.47 -8.13 3.50
C VAL A 93 3.22 -7.13 2.60
N SER A 94 2.49 -6.28 1.87
CA SER A 94 3.09 -5.26 0.99
C SER A 94 3.95 -4.27 1.75
N ILE A 95 3.50 -3.82 2.92
CA ILE A 95 4.25 -2.93 3.83
C ILE A 95 5.57 -3.59 4.24
N ILE A 96 5.52 -4.85 4.68
CA ILE A 96 6.72 -5.61 5.08
C ILE A 96 7.68 -5.78 3.89
N CYS A 97 7.15 -6.22 2.74
CA CYS A 97 7.94 -6.40 1.53
C CYS A 97 8.54 -5.09 1.03
N LEU A 98 7.79 -3.99 1.05
CA LEU A 98 8.29 -2.69 0.62
C LEU A 98 9.41 -2.21 1.54
N ALA A 99 9.19 -2.24 2.85
CA ALA A 99 10.17 -1.77 3.81
C ALA A 99 11.48 -2.55 3.73
N ILE A 100 11.40 -3.89 3.75
CA ILE A 100 12.59 -4.74 3.59
C ILE A 100 13.21 -4.51 2.22
N GLY A 101 12.40 -4.50 1.15
CA GLY A 101 12.83 -4.25 -0.22
C GLY A 101 13.62 -2.95 -0.38
N LEU A 102 13.20 -1.86 0.27
CA LEU A 102 13.91 -0.58 0.27
C LEU A 102 15.24 -0.62 1.04
N LEU A 103 15.27 -1.29 2.20
CA LEU A 103 16.45 -1.39 3.06
C LEU A 103 17.56 -2.23 2.43
N ILE A 104 17.23 -3.42 1.93
CA ILE A 104 18.21 -4.36 1.34
C ILE A 104 18.27 -4.27 -0.20
N ASN A 105 17.59 -3.29 -0.79
CA ASN A 105 17.51 -3.07 -2.24
C ASN A 105 17.06 -4.30 -3.05
N ASN A 106 16.12 -5.09 -2.53
CA ASN A 106 15.67 -6.33 -3.18
C ASN A 106 14.57 -6.06 -4.22
N LYS A 107 14.88 -6.31 -5.49
CA LYS A 107 13.96 -6.07 -6.62
C LYS A 107 12.66 -6.88 -6.54
N LYS A 108 12.71 -8.15 -6.08
CA LYS A 108 11.51 -9.01 -6.03
C LYS A 108 10.51 -8.50 -4.99
N LEU A 109 10.99 -8.14 -3.81
CA LEU A 109 10.16 -7.58 -2.73
C LEU A 109 9.53 -6.24 -3.12
N LYS A 110 10.32 -5.35 -3.73
CA LYS A 110 9.81 -4.08 -4.29
C LYS A 110 8.74 -4.33 -5.36
N THR A 111 8.97 -5.28 -6.27
CA THR A 111 8.02 -5.61 -7.34
C THR A 111 6.68 -6.10 -6.75
N LEU A 112 6.71 -7.01 -5.77
CA LEU A 112 5.49 -7.48 -5.10
C LEU A 112 4.74 -6.31 -4.42
N ALA A 113 5.48 -5.47 -3.69
CA ALA A 113 4.92 -4.29 -3.04
C ALA A 113 4.30 -3.28 -4.01
N VAL A 114 4.86 -3.10 -5.21
CA VAL A 114 4.27 -2.24 -6.25
C VAL A 114 2.93 -2.81 -6.72
N TYR A 115 2.87 -4.10 -7.03
CA TYR A 115 1.63 -4.74 -7.52
C TYR A 115 0.52 -4.79 -6.49
N TRP A 116 0.83 -5.21 -5.26
CA TRP A 116 -0.18 -5.33 -4.20
C TRP A 116 -0.44 -3.99 -3.49
N GLY A 117 0.62 -3.24 -3.21
CA GLY A 117 0.57 -2.05 -2.39
C GLY A 117 0.08 -0.81 -3.13
N GLY A 118 0.36 -0.66 -4.43
CA GLY A 118 -0.04 0.53 -5.19
C GLY A 118 -1.55 0.73 -5.20
N PHE A 119 -2.28 -0.19 -5.83
CA PHE A 119 -3.75 -0.12 -5.91
C PHE A 119 -4.40 -0.32 -4.54
N GLY A 120 -3.88 -1.25 -3.72
CA GLY A 120 -4.39 -1.52 -2.38
C GLY A 120 -4.34 -0.28 -1.47
N ALA A 121 -3.25 0.49 -1.51
CA ALA A 121 -3.14 1.73 -0.73
C ALA A 121 -4.14 2.79 -1.18
N VAL A 122 -4.31 2.99 -2.50
CA VAL A 122 -5.28 3.96 -3.03
C VAL A 122 -6.71 3.60 -2.57
N PHE A 123 -7.12 2.34 -2.70
CA PHE A 123 -8.45 1.91 -2.26
C PHE A 123 -8.65 2.03 -0.76
N ALA A 124 -7.64 1.65 0.04
CA ALA A 124 -7.69 1.75 1.50
C ALA A 124 -7.78 3.22 1.97
N LEU A 125 -7.07 4.13 1.30
CA LEU A 125 -7.15 5.56 1.60
C LEU A 125 -8.49 6.15 1.20
N LEU A 126 -9.09 5.75 0.07
CA LEU A 126 -10.39 6.28 -0.37
C LEU A 126 -11.58 5.71 0.42
N LEU A 127 -11.52 4.41 0.74
CA LEU A 127 -12.59 3.66 1.39
C LEU A 127 -12.05 2.98 2.65
N PRO A 128 -11.77 3.75 3.73
CA PRO A 128 -11.14 3.21 4.91
C PRO A 128 -12.04 2.17 5.59
N GLY A 129 -11.47 0.98 5.78
CA GLY A 129 -12.01 -0.12 6.59
C GLY A 129 -11.12 -0.30 7.81
N THR A 130 -11.40 0.46 8.88
CA THR A 130 -10.59 0.48 10.10
C THR A 130 -11.26 -0.28 11.24
N ASP A 131 -10.45 -0.76 12.19
CA ASP A 131 -10.93 -1.28 13.47
C ASP A 131 -11.89 -0.30 14.19
N PRO A 132 -12.82 -0.82 15.02
CA PRO A 132 -13.91 -0.07 15.66
C PRO A 132 -13.48 0.81 16.86
N PHE A 133 -12.35 1.51 16.74
CA PHE A 133 -11.84 2.43 17.75
C PHE A 133 -11.85 3.87 17.23
N ALA A 134 -12.51 4.82 17.89
CA ALA A 134 -12.51 6.24 17.52
C ALA A 134 -11.08 6.84 17.36
N PHE A 135 -10.93 7.88 16.54
CA PHE A 135 -9.67 8.63 16.53
C PHE A 135 -9.47 9.27 17.92
N PRO A 136 -8.26 9.30 18.53
CA PRO A 136 -6.92 9.07 17.96
C PRO A 136 -6.32 7.67 18.23
N HIS A 137 -7.11 6.59 18.14
CA HIS A 137 -6.59 5.24 18.41
C HIS A 137 -5.45 4.80 17.47
N TYR A 138 -4.48 4.07 18.02
CA TYR A 138 -3.29 3.64 17.29
C TYR A 138 -3.59 2.81 16.04
N THR A 139 -4.61 1.94 16.06
CA THR A 139 -5.00 1.16 14.86
C THR A 139 -5.40 2.06 13.69
N LYS A 140 -6.06 3.19 13.94
CA LYS A 140 -6.39 4.19 12.92
C LYS A 140 -5.15 4.95 12.46
N ILE A 141 -4.29 5.36 13.39
CA ILE A 141 -3.03 6.03 13.06
C ILE A 141 -2.16 5.13 12.17
N SER A 142 -1.93 3.89 12.58
CA SER A 142 -1.20 2.86 11.84
C SER A 142 -1.84 2.59 10.49
N TYR A 143 -3.18 2.54 10.40
CA TYR A 143 -3.87 2.38 9.12
C TYR A 143 -3.53 3.50 8.14
N PHE A 144 -3.72 4.77 8.51
CA PHE A 144 -3.47 5.88 7.59
C PHE A 144 -1.99 6.08 7.30
N ILE A 145 -1.12 6.06 8.32
CA ILE A 145 0.33 6.16 8.14
C ILE A 145 0.84 5.01 7.27
N GLY A 146 0.42 3.78 7.56
CA GLY A 146 0.79 2.60 6.79
C GLY A 146 0.46 2.74 5.31
N HIS A 147 -0.77 3.14 4.97
CA HIS A 147 -1.18 3.25 3.56
C HIS A 147 -0.60 4.49 2.85
N MET A 148 -0.44 5.63 3.54
CA MET A 148 0.24 6.82 2.99
C MET A 148 1.70 6.49 2.65
N PHE A 149 2.44 5.91 3.59
CA PHE A 149 3.84 5.53 3.34
C PHE A 149 3.97 4.38 2.35
N LEU A 150 2.98 3.49 2.26
CA LEU A 150 2.94 2.44 1.25
C LEU A 150 2.85 3.04 -0.15
N ILE A 151 1.91 3.97 -0.40
CA ILE A 151 1.81 4.61 -1.72
C ILE A 151 3.02 5.49 -2.02
N TRP A 152 3.55 6.23 -1.04
CA TRP A 152 4.77 7.02 -1.22
C TRP A 152 5.98 6.17 -1.57
N GLY A 153 6.15 5.03 -0.90
CA GLY A 153 7.23 4.11 -1.22
C GLY A 153 7.04 3.42 -2.58
N VAL A 154 5.82 3.13 -3.00
CA VAL A 154 5.54 2.65 -4.37
C VAL A 154 5.92 3.70 -5.40
N ILE A 155 5.52 4.96 -5.21
CA ILE A 155 5.91 6.07 -6.09
C ILE A 155 7.44 6.25 -6.10
N TYR A 156 8.10 6.21 -4.94
CA TYR A 156 9.55 6.28 -4.84
C TYR A 156 10.23 5.15 -5.63
N VAL A 157 9.75 3.91 -5.50
CA VAL A 157 10.31 2.75 -6.21
C VAL A 157 10.14 2.88 -7.73
N LEU A 158 9.00 3.40 -8.18
CA LEU A 158 8.71 3.56 -9.61
C LEU A 158 9.48 4.73 -10.23
N SER A 159 9.54 5.87 -9.54
CA SER A 159 10.09 7.13 -10.09
C SER A 159 11.58 7.36 -9.76
N VAL A 160 12.04 6.99 -8.57
CA VAL A 160 13.42 7.25 -8.12
C VAL A 160 14.30 6.02 -8.29
N ASP A 161 13.83 4.84 -7.90
CA ASP A 161 14.57 3.58 -8.13
C ASP A 161 14.39 3.03 -9.56
N GLU A 162 13.51 3.64 -10.37
CA GLU A 162 13.23 3.30 -11.77
C GLU A 162 12.92 1.80 -11.98
N LEU A 163 12.15 1.21 -11.05
CA LEU A 163 11.81 -0.20 -11.11
C LEU A 163 10.88 -0.50 -12.31
N LYS A 164 11.45 -1.08 -13.36
CA LYS A 164 10.69 -1.52 -14.54
C LYS A 164 9.92 -2.82 -14.27
N LEU A 165 8.61 -2.80 -14.53
CA LEU A 165 7.75 -3.97 -14.51
C LEU A 165 7.87 -4.77 -15.81
N SER A 166 7.91 -6.10 -15.73
CA SER A 166 7.98 -7.00 -16.89
C SER A 166 6.74 -7.90 -16.95
N ALA A 167 6.39 -8.37 -18.15
CA ALA A 167 5.27 -9.31 -18.32
C ALA A 167 5.48 -10.63 -17.55
N LYS A 168 6.73 -11.12 -17.49
CA LYS A 168 7.09 -12.30 -16.69
C LYS A 168 6.89 -12.07 -15.20
N ASN A 169 7.15 -10.85 -14.71
CA ASN A 169 6.86 -10.49 -13.32
C ASN A 169 5.36 -10.48 -13.06
N LEU A 170 4.54 -9.99 -14.01
CA LEU A 170 3.09 -9.98 -13.87
C LEU A 170 2.51 -11.40 -13.72
N GLU A 171 2.89 -12.33 -14.59
CA GLU A 171 2.43 -13.72 -14.52
C GLU A 171 2.79 -14.36 -13.17
N GLY A 172 4.06 -14.24 -12.75
CA GLY A 172 4.52 -14.78 -11.47
C GLY A 172 3.76 -14.18 -10.28
N ILE A 173 3.45 -12.89 -10.32
CA ILE A 173 2.68 -12.22 -9.26
C ILE A 173 1.22 -12.68 -9.25
N LEU A 174 0.59 -12.87 -10.41
CA LEU A 174 -0.77 -13.41 -10.49
C LEU A 174 -0.82 -14.83 -9.89
N ILE A 175 0.08 -15.72 -10.30
CA ILE A 175 0.16 -17.08 -9.76
C ILE A 175 0.38 -17.04 -8.24
N PHE A 176 1.36 -16.27 -7.78
CA PHE A 176 1.66 -16.12 -6.36
C PHE A 176 0.45 -15.60 -5.57
N THR A 177 -0.26 -14.60 -6.10
CA THR A 177 -1.45 -14.01 -5.46
C THR A 177 -2.58 -15.02 -5.30
N ASN A 178 -2.86 -15.82 -6.33
CA ASN A 178 -3.94 -16.82 -6.25
C ASN A 178 -3.57 -17.95 -5.28
N ILE A 179 -2.32 -18.43 -5.29
CA ILE A 179 -1.85 -19.42 -4.30
C ILE A 179 -1.96 -18.86 -2.89
N TYR A 180 -1.52 -17.62 -2.70
CA TYR A 180 -1.61 -16.93 -1.41
C TYR A 180 -3.06 -16.79 -0.94
N HIS A 181 -3.99 -16.36 -1.79
CA HIS A 181 -5.40 -16.24 -1.44
C HIS A 181 -6.06 -17.58 -1.14
N ILE A 182 -5.69 -18.66 -1.84
CA ILE A 182 -6.17 -20.00 -1.49
C ILE A 182 -5.75 -20.38 -0.07
N ILE A 183 -4.47 -20.15 0.28
CA ILE A 183 -3.97 -20.42 1.63
C ILE A 183 -4.70 -19.55 2.66
N VAL A 184 -4.84 -18.26 2.41
CA VAL A 184 -5.54 -17.33 3.31
C VAL A 184 -7.01 -17.71 3.47
N PHE A 185 -7.69 -18.12 2.40
CA PHE A 185 -9.06 -18.59 2.46
C PHE A 185 -9.22 -19.80 3.40
N PHE A 186 -8.31 -20.78 3.34
CA PHE A 186 -8.34 -21.90 4.29
C PHE A 186 -8.09 -21.44 5.72
N VAL A 187 -7.11 -20.56 5.94
CA VAL A 187 -6.82 -20.01 7.27
C VAL A 187 -8.05 -19.26 7.82
N ASP A 188 -8.65 -18.39 7.03
CA ASP A 188 -9.85 -17.61 7.39
C ASP A 188 -11.00 -18.50 7.84
N ASN A 189 -11.28 -19.60 7.12
CA ASN A 189 -12.32 -20.55 7.50
C ASN A 189 -12.00 -21.29 8.80
N VAL A 190 -10.74 -21.60 9.07
CA VAL A 190 -10.32 -22.34 10.27
C VAL A 190 -10.41 -21.46 11.52
N ILE A 191 -10.00 -20.20 11.44
CA ILE A 191 -9.92 -19.30 12.59
C ILE A 191 -11.07 -18.28 12.67
N GLY A 192 -12.03 -18.33 11.74
CA GLY A 192 -13.15 -17.38 11.68
C GLY A 192 -12.73 -15.95 11.33
N ALA A 193 -11.64 -15.79 10.58
CA ALA A 193 -11.13 -14.49 10.12
C ALA A 193 -11.72 -14.08 8.76
N ASN A 194 -11.34 -12.90 8.30
CA ASN A 194 -11.71 -12.38 6.99
C ASN A 194 -10.55 -11.58 6.38
N TYR A 195 -9.36 -12.17 6.40
CA TYR A 195 -8.17 -11.58 5.79
C TYR A 195 -8.38 -11.42 4.29
N CYS A 196 -7.85 -10.31 3.76
CA CYS A 196 -8.03 -9.94 2.34
C CYS A 196 -9.51 -9.85 1.89
N TYR A 197 -10.47 -9.90 2.83
CA TYR A 197 -11.90 -9.92 2.56
C TYR A 197 -12.34 -11.06 1.64
N LEU A 198 -11.76 -12.25 1.79
CA LEU A 198 -12.08 -13.41 0.94
C LEU A 198 -13.38 -14.13 1.34
N ILE A 199 -13.84 -13.97 2.59
CA ILE A 199 -15.03 -14.64 3.13
C ILE A 199 -16.26 -13.73 3.08
N LYS A 200 -16.09 -12.47 3.46
CA LYS A 200 -17.17 -11.49 3.52
C LYS A 200 -16.74 -10.14 2.96
N SER A 201 -17.61 -9.58 2.13
CA SER A 201 -17.41 -8.26 1.52
C SER A 201 -17.41 -7.12 2.55
N PRO A 202 -16.49 -6.15 2.41
CA PRO A 202 -16.47 -4.95 3.24
C PRO A 202 -17.50 -3.91 2.79
N ILE A 203 -18.10 -4.07 1.60
CA ILE A 203 -18.95 -3.05 0.95
C ILE A 203 -20.37 -3.56 0.71
N THR A 204 -20.54 -4.86 0.44
CA THR A 204 -21.82 -5.44 0.01
C THR A 204 -22.31 -6.50 0.99
N LEU A 205 -23.63 -6.58 1.17
CA LEU A 205 -24.29 -7.68 1.89
C LEU A 205 -24.81 -8.76 0.93
N ALA A 206 -24.32 -8.80 -0.32
CA ALA A 206 -24.82 -9.73 -1.33
C ALA A 206 -24.70 -11.17 -0.82
N ILE A 207 -25.86 -11.82 -0.63
CA ILE A 207 -25.94 -13.21 -0.17
C ILE A 207 -25.65 -14.08 -1.38
N MET A 208 -24.41 -14.54 -1.49
CA MET A 208 -23.99 -15.50 -2.50
C MET A 208 -23.23 -16.64 -1.82
N PRO A 209 -23.14 -17.83 -2.44
CA PRO A 209 -22.35 -18.93 -1.90
C PRO A 209 -20.90 -18.47 -1.65
N GLN A 210 -20.36 -18.80 -0.49
CA GLN A 210 -19.05 -18.30 -0.05
C GLN A 210 -17.94 -18.60 -1.08
N PHE A 211 -17.91 -19.81 -1.65
CA PHE A 211 -16.93 -20.17 -2.67
C PHE A 211 -17.03 -19.28 -3.92
N LEU A 212 -18.25 -18.94 -4.36
CA LEU A 212 -18.47 -18.03 -5.48
C LEU A 212 -18.00 -16.61 -5.13
N TYR A 213 -18.28 -16.15 -3.91
CA TYR A 213 -17.79 -14.87 -3.42
C TYR A 213 -16.26 -14.81 -3.41
N THR A 214 -15.61 -15.80 -2.82
CA THR A 214 -14.13 -15.88 -2.76
C THR A 214 -13.53 -15.89 -4.16
N PHE A 215 -14.09 -16.67 -5.09
CA PHE A 215 -13.64 -16.69 -6.47
C PHE A 215 -13.74 -15.31 -7.13
N ILE A 216 -14.87 -14.61 -6.96
CA ILE A 216 -15.05 -13.25 -7.47
C ILE A 216 -14.04 -12.29 -6.83
N ALA A 217 -13.83 -12.36 -5.52
CA ALA A 217 -12.86 -11.53 -4.81
C ALA A 217 -11.45 -11.73 -5.36
N MET A 218 -11.02 -12.99 -5.56
CA MET A 218 -9.73 -13.31 -6.20
C MET A 218 -9.63 -12.75 -7.62
N MET A 219 -10.71 -12.83 -8.41
CA MET A 219 -10.73 -12.24 -9.76
C MET A 219 -10.62 -10.72 -9.73
N VAL A 220 -11.27 -10.05 -8.78
CA VAL A 220 -11.13 -8.59 -8.59
C VAL A 220 -9.68 -8.22 -8.26
N PHE A 221 -9.00 -8.98 -7.40
CA PHE A 221 -7.57 -8.77 -7.14
C PHE A 221 -6.71 -8.98 -8.40
N ASN A 222 -6.98 -10.01 -9.19
CA ASN A 222 -6.26 -10.25 -10.45
C ASN A 222 -6.45 -9.11 -11.45
N VAL A 223 -7.69 -8.61 -11.60
CA VAL A 223 -8.01 -7.45 -12.43
C VAL A 223 -7.27 -6.21 -11.94
N ALA A 224 -7.27 -5.94 -10.63
CA ALA A 224 -6.54 -4.82 -10.05
C ALA A 224 -5.03 -4.89 -10.34
N ILE A 225 -4.43 -6.07 -10.22
CA ILE A 225 -3.01 -6.31 -10.54
C ILE A 225 -2.74 -6.04 -12.03
N ILE A 226 -3.59 -6.55 -12.94
CA ILE A 226 -3.45 -6.32 -14.38
C ILE A 226 -3.61 -4.84 -14.72
N LEU A 227 -4.60 -4.17 -14.15
CA LEU A 227 -4.80 -2.72 -14.33
C LEU A 227 -3.60 -1.93 -13.84
N SER A 228 -3.03 -2.28 -12.68
CA SER A 228 -1.82 -1.61 -12.17
C SER A 228 -0.65 -1.75 -13.15
N TYR A 229 -0.45 -2.92 -13.76
CA TYR A 229 0.57 -3.12 -14.78
C TYR A 229 0.34 -2.24 -16.00
N ILE A 230 -0.89 -2.21 -16.52
CA ILE A 230 -1.24 -1.43 -17.72
C ILE A 230 -1.03 0.07 -17.46
N VAL A 231 -1.51 0.58 -16.32
CA VAL A 231 -1.37 1.98 -15.95
C VAL A 231 0.10 2.36 -15.81
N ILE A 232 0.88 1.59 -15.04
CA ILE A 232 2.31 1.88 -14.83
C ILE A 232 3.08 1.86 -16.14
N LYS A 233 2.83 0.86 -17.01
CA LYS A 233 3.50 0.77 -18.31
C LYS A 233 3.11 1.91 -19.25
N LYS A 234 1.85 2.36 -19.21
CA LYS A 234 1.40 3.52 -19.99
C LYS A 234 2.06 4.80 -19.51
N LEU A 235 2.12 5.02 -18.19
CA LEU A 235 2.79 6.19 -17.60
C LEU A 235 4.28 6.22 -17.95
N SER A 236 4.99 5.09 -17.82
CA SER A 236 6.42 5.02 -18.18
C SER A 236 6.67 5.31 -19.66
N ASN A 237 5.75 4.91 -20.55
CA ASN A 237 5.90 5.19 -21.98
C ASN A 237 5.70 6.67 -22.30
N ILE A 238 4.76 7.34 -21.61
CA ILE A 238 4.52 8.79 -21.78
C ILE A 238 5.74 9.57 -21.33
N GLU A 239 6.31 9.23 -20.18
CA GLU A 239 7.52 9.86 -19.62
C GLU A 239 8.72 9.74 -20.57
N ILE A 240 8.93 8.57 -21.19
CA ILE A 240 9.99 8.38 -22.20
C ILE A 240 9.75 9.26 -23.43
N ILE A 241 8.50 9.43 -23.87
CA ILE A 241 8.17 10.29 -25.02
C ILE A 241 8.44 11.76 -24.68
N GLU A 242 8.07 12.22 -23.50
CA GLU A 242 8.30 13.60 -23.05
C GLU A 242 9.80 13.92 -22.93
N GLU A 243 10.60 13.01 -22.36
CA GLU A 243 12.07 13.17 -22.28
C GLU A 243 12.72 13.28 -23.67
N ASN A 244 12.30 12.44 -24.63
CA ASN A 244 12.83 12.51 -26.00
C ASN A 244 12.48 13.84 -26.70
N ILE A 245 11.28 14.39 -26.47
CA ILE A 245 10.85 15.67 -27.06
C ILE A 245 11.63 16.85 -26.45
N GLU A 246 11.88 16.84 -25.13
CA GLU A 246 12.71 17.86 -24.46
C GLU A 246 14.16 17.85 -24.99
N ASP A 247 14.74 16.67 -25.20
CA ASP A 247 16.09 16.51 -25.74
C ASP A 247 16.18 17.01 -27.20
N GLU A 248 15.23 16.66 -28.07
CA GLU A 248 15.19 17.14 -29.47
C GLU A 248 15.05 18.67 -29.58
N ASN A 249 14.19 19.27 -28.75
CA ASN A 249 14.02 20.72 -28.70
C ASN A 249 15.29 21.43 -28.22
N SER A 250 15.98 20.85 -27.24
CA SER A 250 17.25 21.37 -26.72
C SER A 250 18.36 21.36 -27.78
N ILE A 251 18.45 20.30 -28.58
CA ILE A 251 19.41 20.18 -29.69
C ILE A 251 19.10 21.19 -30.81
N THR A 252 17.82 21.39 -31.13
CA THR A 252 17.39 22.35 -32.16
C THR A 252 17.72 23.79 -31.76
N LEU A 253 17.51 24.16 -30.49
CA LEU A 253 17.87 25.48 -29.96
C LEU A 253 19.38 25.75 -29.95
N ILE A 254 20.21 24.70 -29.80
CA ILE A 254 21.67 24.81 -29.86
C ILE A 254 22.15 24.97 -31.31
N THR A 255 21.53 24.27 -32.27
CA THR A 255 21.94 24.33 -33.69
C THR A 255 21.49 25.59 -34.43
N MET A 256 20.54 26.35 -33.86
CA MET A 256 20.10 27.66 -34.39
C MET A 256 20.91 28.86 -33.87
N LYS A 257 21.89 28.66 -32.98
CA LYS A 257 22.82 29.70 -32.50
C LYS A 257 24.18 29.58 -33.16
#